data_AF-A0A1Q7Q506-F1
#
_entry.id   AF-A0A1Q7Q506-F1
#
_cell.length_a   1.000
_cell.length_b   1.000
_cell.length_c   1.000
_cell.angle_alpha   90.00
_cell.angle_beta   90.00
_cell.angle_gamma   90.00
#
_symmetry.space_group_name_H-M   'P 1'
#
loop_
_entity.id
_entity.type
_entity.pdbx_description
1 polymer ?
#
loop_
_entity_poly.entity_id
_entity_poly.type
_entity_poly.pdbx_seq_one_letter_code
_entity_poly.pdbx_strand_id
1 'polypeptide(L)'
;MTRSEGRPVRLGLRANAAQFALLVVVNAFVGAMVGMERSILPAIAEGEFQLAARSAVLSFIVVFGISKAATNYLAGRLSDRFGRKQVLVGGWLAGLPVPFLLMWAPSWTWILVANALLGLSQGLCWSTTVIMKIDLVGSERRGLAMGLNEFAGYVAVAGAALGTGWIAARYGLRPQPFYLGVAFATFGLALSALVVRETTQHVAHESALRNEPRANRTPGQVFWDTTLRDPNLSSVSQAGLVNNLNDGMAWGLFPLFFAAANMNIDRIGLLAAIYPATWGVAQLGTGALSDKVGRKWLIVSGMWVQAIGIAAVVLASGVAGFVCGSLLLGIGTAMVYPTLLAAIGDVAHPTWRASSVGVYRLWRDLGYAVGALVAGLTADALGLKGAMWLVAVLTFTSGLVAALRMTETLGARRQSKGGRSELPSPYPVR
;
A
#
# COMPACT_ATOMS: atom_id res chain seq x y z
N MET A 1 32.39 25.80 -16.84
CA MET A 1 31.58 24.62 -16.46
C MET A 1 32.35 23.80 -15.44
N THR A 2 32.18 24.11 -14.15
CA THR A 2 32.78 23.37 -13.04
C THR A 2 31.99 22.07 -12.82
N ARG A 3 32.61 20.93 -13.10
CA ARG A 3 32.11 19.62 -12.68
C ARG A 3 31.99 19.65 -11.16
N SER A 4 30.78 19.56 -10.62
CA SER A 4 30.63 19.31 -9.19
C SER A 4 31.25 17.95 -8.90
N GLU A 5 32.34 17.92 -8.14
CA GLU A 5 32.86 16.71 -7.52
C GLU A 5 31.78 16.15 -6.60
N GLY A 6 30.96 15.24 -7.14
CA GLY A 6 29.94 14.54 -6.37
C GLY A 6 30.63 13.66 -5.33
N ARG A 7 30.22 13.76 -4.06
CA ARG A 7 30.63 12.83 -3.00
C ARG A 7 30.54 11.39 -3.52
N PRO A 8 31.55 10.53 -3.26
CA PRO A 8 31.50 9.13 -3.69
C PRO A 8 30.23 8.46 -3.16
N VAL A 9 29.48 7.84 -4.07
CA VAL A 9 28.23 7.13 -3.76
C VAL A 9 28.53 6.01 -2.77
N ARG A 10 27.87 6.02 -1.61
CA ARG A 10 27.99 4.99 -0.58
C ARG A 10 26.61 4.42 -0.27
N LEU A 11 26.48 3.11 -0.35
CA LEU A 11 25.27 2.40 0.04
C LEU A 11 25.20 2.26 1.58
N GLY A 12 23.99 2.20 2.12
CA GLY A 12 23.72 1.83 3.51
C GLY A 12 22.95 2.89 4.30
N LEU A 13 22.18 2.42 5.28
CA LEU A 13 21.26 3.26 6.06
C LEU A 13 21.97 4.37 6.82
N ARG A 14 23.11 4.07 7.46
CA ARG A 14 23.87 5.07 8.24
C ARG A 14 24.45 6.15 7.34
N ALA A 15 24.97 5.79 6.17
CA ALA A 15 25.55 6.73 5.22
C ALA A 15 24.49 7.68 4.63
N ASN A 16 23.25 7.21 4.50
CA ASN A 16 22.15 7.93 3.86
C ASN A 16 21.01 8.29 4.83
N ALA A 17 21.24 8.32 6.14
CA ALA A 17 20.20 8.40 7.15
C ALA A 17 19.30 9.64 6.99
N ALA A 18 19.89 10.80 6.68
CA ALA A 18 19.13 12.05 6.50
C ALA A 18 18.19 11.98 5.28
N GLN A 19 18.71 11.53 4.13
CA GLN A 19 17.93 11.36 2.90
C GLN A 19 16.84 10.30 3.08
N PHE A 20 17.18 9.21 3.77
CA PHE A 20 16.24 8.14 4.09
C PHE A 20 15.11 8.64 4.99
N ALA A 21 15.43 9.35 6.08
CA ALA A 21 14.45 9.93 7.00
C ALA A 21 13.54 10.95 6.29
N LEU A 22 14.10 11.78 5.42
CA LEU A 22 13.33 12.69 4.57
C LEU A 22 12.32 11.93 3.71
N LEU A 23 12.72 10.83 3.05
CA LEU A 23 11.82 9.99 2.26
C LEU A 23 10.79 9.24 3.11
N VAL A 24 11.04 9.03 4.40
CA VAL A 24 10.03 8.53 5.36
C VAL A 24 8.98 9.61 5.63
N VAL A 25 9.40 10.86 5.88
CA VAL A 25 8.49 12.00 6.07
C VAL A 25 7.66 12.28 4.82
N VAL A 26 8.28 12.30 3.64
CA VAL A 26 7.55 12.47 2.37
C VAL A 26 6.51 11.36 2.20
N ASN A 27 6.87 10.10 2.49
CA ASN A 27 5.90 9.00 2.42
C ASN A 27 4.76 9.13 3.43
N ALA A 28 5.02 9.68 4.62
CA ALA A 28 3.97 10.00 5.59
C ALA A 28 2.96 11.00 5.00
N PHE A 29 3.41 12.06 4.32
CA PHE A 29 2.49 12.98 3.64
C PHE A 29 1.70 12.30 2.52
N VAL A 30 2.32 11.39 1.75
CA VAL A 30 1.60 10.60 0.74
C VAL A 30 0.47 9.79 1.41
N GLY A 31 0.75 9.12 2.53
CA GLY A 31 -0.29 8.41 3.29
C GLY A 31 -1.37 9.34 3.86
N ALA A 32 -0.97 10.49 4.41
CA ALA A 32 -1.88 11.48 4.97
C ALA A 32 -2.90 12.00 3.95
N MET A 33 -2.51 12.15 2.68
CA MET A 33 -3.41 12.52 1.58
C MET A 33 -4.53 11.49 1.33
N VAL A 34 -4.30 10.20 1.59
CA VAL A 34 -5.38 9.19 1.54
C VAL A 34 -6.19 9.22 2.82
N GLY A 35 -5.51 9.36 3.96
CA GLY A 35 -6.15 9.38 5.28
C GLY A 35 -7.19 10.48 5.43
N MET A 36 -6.93 11.67 4.86
CA MET A 36 -7.84 12.81 4.95
C MET A 36 -9.25 12.50 4.40
N GLU A 37 -9.34 11.57 3.45
CA GLU A 37 -10.58 11.16 2.80
C GLU A 37 -11.35 10.08 3.57
N ARG A 38 -10.67 9.26 4.38
CA ARG A 38 -11.23 8.01 4.92
C ARG A 38 -12.42 8.19 5.86
N SER A 39 -12.46 9.27 6.63
CA SER A 39 -13.48 9.48 7.66
C SER A 39 -14.68 10.31 7.19
N ILE A 40 -14.51 11.14 6.16
CA ILE A 40 -15.49 12.19 5.83
C ILE A 40 -16.12 12.06 4.44
N LEU A 41 -15.46 11.43 3.45
CA LEU A 41 -15.99 11.39 2.08
C LEU A 41 -17.31 10.62 1.93
N PRO A 42 -17.50 9.45 2.57
CA PRO A 42 -18.80 8.78 2.56
C PRO A 42 -19.92 9.63 3.18
N ALA A 43 -19.62 10.37 4.25
CA ALA A 43 -20.59 11.27 4.89
C ALA A 43 -20.95 12.45 3.97
N ILE A 44 -19.98 12.99 3.21
CA ILE A 44 -20.25 14.03 2.23
C ILE A 44 -21.12 13.51 1.08
N ALA A 45 -20.88 12.28 0.61
CA ALA A 45 -21.64 11.65 -0.46
C ALA A 45 -23.13 11.56 -0.11
N GLU A 46 -23.46 11.17 1.12
CA GLU A 46 -24.85 11.14 1.61
C GLU A 46 -25.39 12.53 1.93
N GLY A 47 -24.65 13.33 2.71
CA GLY A 47 -25.15 14.57 3.28
C GLY A 47 -25.27 15.72 2.28
N GLU A 48 -24.27 15.92 1.43
CA GLU A 48 -24.23 17.06 0.49
C GLU A 48 -24.69 16.66 -0.91
N PHE A 49 -24.29 15.49 -1.40
CA PHE A 49 -24.63 15.03 -2.76
C PHE A 49 -25.85 14.12 -2.83
N GLN A 50 -26.43 13.72 -1.69
CA GLN A 50 -27.66 12.93 -1.61
C GLN A 50 -27.61 11.65 -2.46
N LEU A 51 -26.44 11.01 -2.51
CA LEU A 51 -26.26 9.77 -3.25
C LEU A 51 -26.94 8.62 -2.52
N ALA A 52 -28.06 8.14 -3.08
CA ALA A 52 -28.83 7.04 -2.51
C ALA A 52 -28.10 5.68 -2.62
N ALA A 53 -27.44 5.43 -3.76
CA ALA A 53 -26.77 4.16 -4.04
C ALA A 53 -25.38 4.09 -3.40
N ARG A 54 -25.10 3.03 -2.64
CA ARG A 54 -23.79 2.71 -2.05
C ARG A 54 -22.73 2.49 -3.11
N SER A 55 -23.09 1.86 -4.23
CA SER A 55 -22.22 1.78 -5.41
C SER A 55 -21.78 3.16 -5.91
N ALA A 56 -22.67 4.16 -5.91
CA ALA A 56 -22.33 5.53 -6.28
C ALA A 56 -21.45 6.19 -5.21
N VAL A 57 -21.75 6.03 -3.93
CA VAL A 57 -20.91 6.55 -2.82
C VAL A 57 -19.49 5.99 -2.89
N LEU A 58 -19.31 4.72 -3.25
CA LEU A 58 -18.01 4.04 -3.27
C LEU A 58 -17.22 4.26 -4.58
N SER A 59 -17.82 4.90 -5.58
CA SER A 59 -17.21 5.08 -6.91
C SER A 59 -15.89 5.87 -6.91
N PHE A 60 -15.66 6.77 -5.94
CA PHE A 60 -14.38 7.47 -5.82
C PHE A 60 -13.22 6.51 -5.53
N ILE A 61 -13.44 5.47 -4.72
CA ILE A 61 -12.45 4.43 -4.43
C ILE A 61 -12.17 3.58 -5.67
N VAL A 62 -13.18 3.36 -6.52
CA VAL A 62 -13.03 2.65 -7.80
C VAL A 62 -12.08 3.41 -8.72
N VAL A 63 -12.34 4.70 -8.92
CA VAL A 63 -11.50 5.57 -9.77
C VAL A 63 -10.09 5.70 -9.19
N PHE A 64 -9.97 5.87 -7.88
CA PHE A 64 -8.70 5.87 -7.16
C PHE A 64 -7.91 4.57 -7.40
N GLY A 65 -8.56 3.41 -7.22
CA GLY A 65 -7.93 2.09 -7.31
C GLY A 65 -7.39 1.80 -8.72
N ILE A 66 -8.19 2.10 -9.75
CA ILE A 66 -7.79 1.93 -11.15
C ILE A 66 -6.60 2.85 -11.47
N SER A 67 -6.70 4.13 -11.12
CA SER A 67 -5.64 5.12 -11.38
C SER A 67 -4.34 4.74 -10.66
N LYS A 68 -4.43 4.35 -9.38
CA LYS A 68 -3.29 3.90 -8.57
C LYS A 68 -2.64 2.64 -9.12
N ALA A 69 -3.44 1.65 -9.53
CA ALA A 69 -2.93 0.39 -10.07
C ALA A 69 -2.18 0.59 -11.39
N ALA A 70 -2.76 1.36 -12.32
CA ALA A 70 -2.15 1.68 -13.60
C ALA A 70 -0.82 2.44 -13.40
N THR A 71 -0.82 3.45 -12.54
CA THR A 71 0.37 4.28 -12.30
C THR A 71 1.45 3.55 -11.51
N ASN A 72 1.10 2.70 -10.53
CA ASN A 72 2.07 1.83 -9.84
C ASN A 72 2.77 0.87 -10.80
N TYR A 73 2.03 0.27 -11.73
CA TYR A 73 2.60 -0.64 -12.73
C TYR A 73 3.62 0.07 -13.64
N LEU A 74 3.37 1.35 -13.96
CA LEU A 74 4.23 2.15 -14.83
C LEU A 74 5.34 2.91 -14.10
N ALA A 75 5.23 3.11 -12.77
CA ALA A 75 6.11 3.97 -11.99
C ALA A 75 7.60 3.60 -12.09
N GLY A 76 7.93 2.31 -12.15
CA GLY A 76 9.31 1.85 -12.32
C GLY A 76 9.90 2.29 -13.66
N ARG A 77 9.20 2.03 -14.77
CA ARG A 77 9.65 2.44 -16.12
C ARG A 77 9.72 3.95 -16.27
N LEU A 78 8.77 4.67 -15.70
CA LEU A 78 8.79 6.13 -15.67
C LEU A 78 10.00 6.64 -14.88
N SER A 79 10.29 6.03 -13.73
CA SER A 79 11.43 6.40 -12.88
C SER A 79 12.78 6.09 -13.54
N ASP A 80 12.85 5.06 -14.38
CA ASP A 80 14.05 4.74 -15.15
C ASP A 80 14.23 5.68 -16.36
N ARG A 81 13.14 6.13 -16.98
CA ARG A 81 13.17 7.03 -18.14
C ARG A 81 13.41 8.49 -17.76
N PHE A 82 12.73 9.00 -16.73
CA PHE A 82 12.74 10.41 -16.34
C PHE A 82 13.58 10.68 -15.09
N GLY A 83 14.01 9.64 -14.37
CA GLY A 83 14.64 9.78 -13.06
C GLY A 83 13.63 9.79 -11.92
N ARG A 84 14.09 9.37 -10.74
CA ARG A 84 13.23 9.11 -9.58
C ARG A 84 12.71 10.42 -9.00
N LYS A 85 13.57 11.43 -8.87
CA LYS A 85 13.16 12.74 -8.33
C LYS A 85 12.06 13.39 -9.18
N GLN A 86 12.19 13.35 -10.50
CA GLN A 86 11.21 13.98 -11.41
C GLN A 86 9.85 13.30 -11.34
N VAL A 87 9.82 11.97 -11.28
CA VAL A 87 8.56 11.20 -11.11
C VAL A 87 7.90 11.50 -9.76
N LEU A 88 8.68 11.59 -8.68
CA LEU A 88 8.15 11.96 -7.36
C LEU A 88 7.53 13.37 -7.36
N VAL A 89 8.21 14.35 -7.95
CA VAL A 89 7.68 15.72 -8.08
C VAL A 89 6.43 15.74 -8.96
N GLY A 90 6.44 15.04 -10.09
CA GLY A 90 5.28 14.91 -10.98
C GLY A 90 4.06 14.30 -10.27
N GLY A 91 4.27 13.29 -9.43
CA GLY A 91 3.22 12.72 -8.58
C GLY A 91 2.63 13.75 -7.62
N TRP A 92 3.46 14.53 -6.92
CA TRP A 92 2.98 15.59 -6.02
C TRP A 92 2.28 16.73 -6.75
N LEU A 93 2.73 17.09 -7.96
CA LEU A 93 2.04 18.07 -8.80
C LEU A 93 0.63 17.60 -9.16
N ALA A 94 0.42 16.30 -9.41
CA ALA A 94 -0.91 15.74 -9.60
C ALA A 94 -1.73 15.67 -8.31
N GLY A 95 -1.09 15.49 -7.15
CA GLY A 95 -1.75 15.48 -5.85
C GLY A 95 -2.16 16.86 -5.34
N LEU A 96 -1.48 17.93 -5.76
CA LEU A 96 -1.70 19.30 -5.27
C LEU A 96 -3.12 19.84 -5.51
N PRO A 97 -3.77 19.61 -6.67
CA PRO A 97 -5.15 20.04 -6.89
C PRO A 97 -6.19 19.30 -6.04
N VAL A 98 -5.88 18.10 -5.55
CA VAL A 98 -6.86 17.19 -4.92
C VAL A 98 -7.62 17.86 -3.77
N PRO A 99 -6.98 18.46 -2.75
CA PRO A 99 -7.72 19.06 -1.63
C PRO A 99 -8.62 20.20 -2.08
N PHE A 100 -8.20 21.01 -3.06
CA PHE A 100 -8.99 22.11 -3.59
C PHE A 100 -10.21 21.63 -4.37
N LEU A 101 -10.05 20.57 -5.17
CA LEU A 101 -11.17 19.93 -5.87
C LEU A 101 -12.20 19.40 -4.87
N LEU A 102 -11.75 18.82 -3.74
CA LEU A 102 -12.65 18.32 -2.70
C LEU A 102 -13.31 19.44 -1.89
N MET A 103 -12.60 20.55 -1.61
CA MET A 103 -13.15 21.70 -0.88
C MET A 103 -14.32 22.35 -1.61
N TRP A 104 -14.22 22.47 -2.93
CA TRP A 104 -15.12 23.29 -3.74
C TRP A 104 -15.91 22.49 -4.78
N ALA A 105 -16.00 21.17 -4.63
CA ALA A 105 -16.72 20.31 -5.57
C ALA A 105 -18.21 20.68 -5.66
N PRO A 106 -18.70 21.21 -6.80
CA PRO A 106 -20.13 21.46 -7.01
C PRO A 106 -20.90 20.19 -7.40
N SER A 107 -20.21 19.14 -7.84
CA SER A 107 -20.82 17.87 -8.25
C SER A 107 -19.92 16.69 -7.87
N TRP A 108 -20.50 15.49 -7.79
CA TRP A 108 -19.77 14.27 -7.46
C TRP A 108 -18.63 13.96 -8.46
N THR A 109 -18.76 14.39 -9.72
CA THR A 109 -17.72 14.26 -10.74
C THR A 109 -16.40 14.91 -10.31
N TRP A 110 -16.43 16.02 -9.59
CA TRP A 110 -15.21 16.65 -9.05
C TRP A 110 -14.49 15.75 -8.04
N ILE A 111 -15.26 15.00 -7.24
CA ILE A 111 -14.72 14.01 -6.29
C ILE A 111 -14.08 12.85 -7.02
N LEU A 112 -14.69 12.39 -8.12
CA LEU A 112 -14.12 11.35 -8.97
C LEU A 112 -12.80 11.81 -9.63
N VAL A 113 -12.75 13.04 -10.15
CA VAL A 113 -11.54 13.62 -10.73
C VAL A 113 -10.45 13.79 -9.67
N ALA A 114 -10.80 14.32 -8.50
CA ALA A 114 -9.89 14.44 -7.36
C ALA A 114 -9.29 13.08 -6.99
N ASN A 115 -10.11 12.02 -6.99
CA ASN A 115 -9.66 10.67 -6.66
C ASN A 115 -8.86 9.99 -7.78
N ALA A 116 -9.13 10.30 -9.05
CA ALA A 116 -8.26 9.90 -10.15
C ALA A 116 -6.85 10.49 -9.98
N LEU A 117 -6.78 11.78 -9.67
CA LEU A 117 -5.53 12.50 -9.41
C LEU A 117 -4.83 11.99 -8.15
N LEU A 118 -5.58 11.75 -7.08
CA LEU A 118 -5.04 11.16 -5.85
C LEU A 118 -4.47 9.78 -6.13
N GLY A 119 -5.18 8.91 -6.87
CA GLY A 119 -4.68 7.60 -7.27
C GLY A 119 -3.38 7.68 -8.06
N LEU A 120 -3.27 8.65 -8.99
CA LEU A 120 -2.05 8.91 -9.76
C LEU A 120 -0.91 9.39 -8.86
N SER A 121 -1.17 10.36 -8.00
CA SER A 121 -0.22 10.85 -6.99
C SER A 121 0.26 9.72 -6.09
N GLN A 122 -0.64 8.86 -5.62
CA GLN A 122 -0.29 7.71 -4.77
C GLN A 122 0.60 6.72 -5.52
N GLY A 123 0.23 6.36 -6.75
CA GLY A 123 0.96 5.36 -7.51
C GLY A 123 2.38 5.81 -7.85
N LEU A 124 2.55 7.08 -8.23
CA LEU A 124 3.86 7.65 -8.51
C LEU A 124 4.66 7.88 -7.23
N CYS A 125 4.14 8.66 -6.27
CA CYS A 125 4.90 9.05 -5.10
C CYS A 125 5.26 7.87 -4.19
N TRP A 126 4.30 6.99 -3.86
CA TRP A 126 4.56 5.85 -2.97
C TRP A 126 5.55 4.86 -3.59
N SER A 127 5.43 4.59 -4.88
CA SER A 127 6.38 3.71 -5.57
C SER A 127 7.78 4.29 -5.56
N THR A 128 7.90 5.56 -5.92
CA THR A 128 9.20 6.19 -6.08
C THR A 128 9.88 6.39 -4.73
N THR A 129 9.17 6.74 -3.65
CA THR A 129 9.77 6.81 -2.30
C THR A 129 10.30 5.46 -1.82
N VAL A 130 9.60 4.36 -2.11
CA VAL A 130 10.07 2.99 -1.82
C VAL A 130 11.33 2.68 -2.62
N ILE A 131 11.32 2.93 -3.94
CA ILE A 131 12.47 2.69 -4.82
C ILE A 131 13.68 3.49 -4.33
N MET A 132 13.52 4.80 -4.14
CA MET A 132 14.59 5.69 -3.68
C MET A 132 15.17 5.24 -2.33
N LYS A 133 14.34 4.74 -1.41
CA LYS A 133 14.85 4.19 -0.16
C LYS A 133 15.67 2.92 -0.38
N ILE A 134 15.19 1.99 -1.20
CA ILE A 134 15.94 0.77 -1.55
C ILE A 134 17.29 1.14 -2.19
N ASP A 135 17.30 2.12 -3.11
CA ASP A 135 18.52 2.62 -3.75
C ASP A 135 19.56 3.09 -2.72
N LEU A 136 19.14 3.78 -1.66
CA LEU A 136 20.03 4.33 -0.63
C LEU A 136 20.62 3.26 0.31
N VAL A 137 19.84 2.23 0.68
CA VAL A 137 20.30 1.18 1.60
C VAL A 137 21.03 0.04 0.89
N GLY A 138 20.76 -0.18 -0.40
CA GLY A 138 21.30 -1.30 -1.16
C GLY A 138 20.63 -2.64 -0.84
N SER A 139 21.30 -3.77 -1.10
CA SER A 139 20.72 -5.10 -0.90
C SER A 139 20.59 -5.56 0.55
N GLU A 140 21.34 -4.95 1.46
CA GLU A 140 21.23 -5.24 2.89
C GLU A 140 20.11 -4.40 3.52
N ARG A 141 19.31 -5.01 4.40
CA ARG A 141 18.23 -4.36 5.17
C ARG A 141 17.07 -3.75 4.36
N ARG A 142 16.83 -4.19 3.11
CA ARG A 142 15.64 -3.79 2.33
C ARG A 142 14.31 -4.00 3.06
N GLY A 143 14.20 -5.09 3.83
CA GLY A 143 13.02 -5.37 4.66
C GLY A 143 12.73 -4.29 5.70
N LEU A 144 13.77 -3.82 6.42
CA LEU A 144 13.66 -2.72 7.38
C LEU A 144 13.27 -1.41 6.67
N ALA A 145 13.86 -1.16 5.50
CA ALA A 145 13.57 0.03 4.72
C ALA A 145 12.12 0.11 4.24
N MET A 146 11.59 -1.02 3.77
CA MET A 146 10.18 -1.18 3.43
C MET A 146 9.30 -1.06 4.68
N GLY A 147 9.64 -1.75 5.78
CA GLY A 147 8.86 -1.67 7.03
C GLY A 147 8.70 -0.23 7.55
N LEU A 148 9.79 0.56 7.56
CA LEU A 148 9.73 1.97 7.96
C LEU A 148 8.94 2.85 6.97
N ASN A 149 8.98 2.54 5.67
CA ASN A 149 8.14 3.22 4.67
C ASN A 149 6.67 3.04 5.00
N GLU A 150 6.25 1.79 5.09
CA GLU A 150 4.86 1.41 5.27
C GLU A 150 4.35 1.90 6.63
N PHE A 151 5.16 1.79 7.70
CA PHE A 151 4.83 2.31 9.02
C PHE A 151 4.47 3.79 8.95
N ALA A 152 5.37 4.61 8.40
CA ALA A 152 5.16 6.05 8.33
C ALA A 152 3.97 6.42 7.45
N GLY A 153 3.77 5.71 6.34
CA GLY A 153 2.64 5.93 5.45
C GLY A 153 1.31 5.64 6.13
N TYR A 154 1.13 4.44 6.71
CA TYR A 154 -0.16 4.02 7.27
C TYR A 154 -0.48 4.63 8.64
N VAL A 155 0.53 4.92 9.46
CA VAL A 155 0.31 5.74 10.67
C VAL A 155 -0.13 7.16 10.29
N ALA A 156 0.40 7.72 9.20
CA ALA A 156 -0.04 9.01 8.70
C ALA A 156 -1.45 8.98 8.07
N VAL A 157 -1.83 7.87 7.39
CA VAL A 157 -3.22 7.63 6.98
C VAL A 157 -4.15 7.71 8.20
N ALA A 158 -3.80 7.02 9.29
CA ALA A 158 -4.59 7.03 10.52
C ALA A 158 -4.65 8.43 11.14
N GLY A 159 -3.50 9.09 11.30
CA GLY A 159 -3.41 10.44 11.87
C GLY A 159 -4.22 11.47 11.07
N ALA A 160 -4.18 11.41 9.75
CA ALA A 160 -4.98 12.28 8.90
C ALA A 160 -6.47 11.98 8.99
N ALA A 161 -6.89 10.70 9.04
CA ALA A 161 -8.29 10.32 9.21
C ALA A 161 -8.87 10.80 10.57
N LEU A 162 -8.07 10.71 11.64
CA LEU A 162 -8.39 11.29 12.95
C LEU A 162 -8.52 12.81 12.85
N GLY A 163 -7.52 13.46 12.26
CA GLY A 163 -7.47 14.91 12.11
C GLY A 163 -8.66 15.45 11.34
N THR A 164 -8.97 14.89 10.17
CA THR A 164 -10.10 15.34 9.37
C THR A 164 -11.44 15.04 10.00
N GLY A 165 -11.60 13.88 10.66
CA GLY A 165 -12.82 13.56 11.41
C GLY A 165 -13.07 14.54 12.56
N TRP A 166 -12.01 14.88 13.31
CA TRP A 166 -12.07 15.85 14.40
C TRP A 166 -12.38 17.28 13.93
N ILE A 167 -11.75 17.74 12.83
CA ILE A 167 -12.05 19.05 12.24
C ILE A 167 -13.49 19.06 11.74
N ALA A 168 -13.91 17.99 11.06
CA ALA A 168 -15.24 17.90 10.47
C ALA A 168 -16.36 17.95 11.51
N ALA A 169 -16.16 17.31 12.66
CA ALA A 169 -17.12 17.33 13.76
C ALA A 169 -17.35 18.74 14.36
N ARG A 170 -16.42 19.68 14.16
CA ARG A 170 -16.47 21.02 14.79
C ARG A 170 -16.73 22.15 13.81
N TYR A 171 -16.21 22.00 12.59
CA TYR A 171 -16.20 23.07 11.59
C TYR A 171 -17.00 22.69 10.33
N GLY A 172 -17.56 21.49 10.26
CA GLY A 172 -18.29 20.98 9.10
C GLY A 172 -17.44 20.11 8.17
N LEU A 173 -18.10 19.35 7.30
CA LEU A 173 -17.44 18.38 6.41
C LEU A 173 -16.51 19.06 5.38
N ARG A 174 -16.81 20.31 4.99
CA ARG A 174 -16.06 21.12 4.03
C ARG A 174 -16.14 22.61 4.36
N PRO A 175 -15.11 23.42 4.01
CA PRO A 175 -13.81 23.04 3.42
C PRO A 175 -12.72 22.69 4.45
N GLN A 176 -12.95 22.95 5.73
CA GLN A 176 -11.91 23.04 6.77
C GLN A 176 -11.05 21.77 6.93
N PRO A 177 -11.61 20.54 6.91
CA PRO A 177 -10.80 19.33 7.03
C PRO A 177 -9.72 19.20 5.94
N PHE A 178 -10.01 19.70 4.74
CA PHE A 178 -9.11 19.56 3.60
C PHE A 178 -7.92 20.52 3.62
N TYR A 179 -7.87 21.52 4.52
CA TYR A 179 -6.67 22.34 4.70
C TYR A 179 -5.47 21.52 5.17
N LEU A 180 -5.71 20.42 5.90
CA LEU A 180 -4.66 19.43 6.20
C LEU A 180 -4.10 18.84 4.91
N GLY A 181 -4.97 18.48 3.96
CA GLY A 181 -4.58 18.02 2.63
C GLY A 181 -3.73 19.03 1.87
N VAL A 182 -4.12 20.31 1.89
CA VAL A 182 -3.34 21.40 1.27
C VAL A 182 -1.93 21.46 1.87
N ALA A 183 -1.82 21.38 3.21
CA ALA A 183 -0.53 21.37 3.88
C ALA A 183 0.31 20.14 3.47
N PHE A 184 -0.26 18.93 3.51
CA PHE A 184 0.45 17.70 3.13
C PHE A 184 0.94 17.75 1.68
N ALA A 185 0.10 18.20 0.74
CA ALA A 185 0.46 18.31 -0.66
C ALA A 185 1.53 19.38 -0.91
N THR A 186 1.40 20.55 -0.27
CA THR A 186 2.35 21.65 -0.42
C THR A 186 3.72 21.30 0.15
N PHE A 187 3.76 20.76 1.38
CA PHE A 187 5.03 20.34 1.99
C PHE A 187 5.61 19.10 1.30
N GLY A 188 4.78 18.14 0.91
CA GLY A 188 5.20 16.99 0.12
C GLY A 188 5.87 17.38 -1.19
N LEU A 189 5.26 18.31 -1.93
CA LEU A 189 5.81 18.88 -3.15
C LEU A 189 7.10 19.67 -2.88
N ALA A 190 7.09 20.60 -1.92
CA ALA A 190 8.22 21.45 -1.61
C ALA A 190 9.45 20.64 -1.18
N LEU A 191 9.28 19.67 -0.28
CA LEU A 191 10.37 18.78 0.15
C LEU A 191 10.88 17.94 -1.02
N SER A 192 10.00 17.42 -1.86
CA SER A 192 10.38 16.60 -3.02
C SER A 192 11.11 17.39 -4.10
N ALA A 193 10.67 18.62 -4.37
CA ALA A 193 11.27 19.49 -5.37
C ALA A 193 12.59 20.10 -4.90
N LEU A 194 12.65 20.60 -3.66
CA LEU A 194 13.75 21.41 -3.17
C LEU A 194 14.82 20.60 -2.42
N VAL A 195 14.41 19.59 -1.64
CA VAL A 195 15.31 18.92 -0.68
C VAL A 195 15.68 17.51 -1.11
N VAL A 196 14.73 16.75 -1.65
CA VAL A 196 14.98 15.38 -2.13
C VAL A 196 15.96 15.41 -3.30
N ARG A 197 16.90 14.47 -3.28
CA ARG A 197 17.98 14.29 -4.28
C ARG A 197 17.76 13.01 -5.07
N GLU A 198 18.23 13.02 -6.30
CA GLU A 198 18.16 11.87 -7.21
C GLU A 198 18.97 10.69 -6.67
N THR A 199 18.41 9.48 -6.78
CA THR A 199 19.03 8.23 -6.29
C THR A 199 19.48 7.30 -7.41
N THR A 200 19.20 7.62 -8.69
CA THR A 200 19.58 6.80 -9.87
C THR A 200 21.04 6.35 -9.86
N GLN A 201 21.95 7.21 -9.39
CA GLN A 201 23.37 6.93 -9.28
C GLN A 201 23.69 5.74 -8.35
N HIS A 202 22.89 5.52 -7.31
CA HIS A 202 23.08 4.43 -6.35
C HIS A 202 22.75 3.06 -6.96
N VAL A 203 21.72 3.00 -7.80
CA VAL A 203 21.35 1.76 -8.53
C VAL A 203 22.35 1.43 -9.61
N ALA A 204 22.85 2.44 -10.34
CA ALA A 204 23.90 2.23 -11.33
C ALA A 204 25.16 1.63 -10.69
N HIS A 205 25.52 2.13 -9.50
CA HIS A 205 26.63 1.59 -8.70
C HIS A 205 26.38 0.15 -8.23
N GLU A 206 25.19 -0.15 -7.69
CA GLU A 206 24.83 -1.51 -7.26
C GLU A 206 24.81 -2.51 -8.44
N SER A 207 24.36 -2.07 -9.62
CA SER A 207 24.26 -2.90 -10.82
C SER A 207 25.63 -3.23 -11.41
N ALA A 208 26.58 -2.27 -11.39
CA ALA A 208 27.97 -2.50 -11.79
C ALA A 208 28.68 -3.54 -10.90
N LEU A 209 28.29 -3.66 -9.63
CA LEU A 209 28.85 -4.63 -8.69
C LEU A 209 28.31 -6.05 -8.88
N ARG A 210 27.12 -6.22 -9.49
CA ARG A 210 26.39 -7.50 -9.41
C ARG A 210 26.64 -8.47 -10.57
N ASN A 211 27.12 -8.05 -11.75
CA ASN A 211 27.48 -8.91 -12.89
C ASN A 211 26.67 -10.23 -13.01
N GLU A 212 25.34 -10.19 -12.86
CA GLU A 212 24.50 -11.38 -12.92
C GLU A 212 24.02 -11.64 -14.35
N PRO A 213 24.13 -12.88 -14.87
CA PRO A 213 23.58 -13.24 -16.18
C PRO A 213 22.08 -12.98 -16.27
N ARG A 214 21.63 -12.35 -17.36
CA ARG A 214 20.21 -12.12 -17.62
C ARG A 214 19.50 -13.47 -17.86
N ALA A 215 18.54 -13.82 -17.03
CA ALA A 215 17.60 -14.90 -17.36
C ALA A 215 16.67 -14.46 -18.51
N ASN A 216 16.49 -15.31 -19.52
CA ASN A 216 15.62 -15.09 -20.67
C ASN A 216 14.14 -15.28 -20.31
N ARG A 217 13.50 -14.26 -19.72
CA ARG A 217 12.03 -14.19 -19.60
C ARG A 217 11.54 -12.90 -20.24
N THR A 218 10.54 -13.00 -21.10
CA THR A 218 9.91 -11.80 -21.70
C THR A 218 8.96 -11.14 -20.70
N PRO A 219 8.71 -9.82 -20.80
CA PRO A 219 7.76 -9.13 -19.92
C PRO A 219 6.36 -9.77 -19.91
N GLY A 220 5.90 -10.28 -21.06
CA GLY A 220 4.62 -10.97 -21.18
C GLY A 220 4.59 -12.32 -20.45
N GLN A 221 5.69 -13.08 -20.47
CA GLN A 221 5.80 -14.31 -19.68
C GLN A 221 5.71 -14.00 -18.18
N VAL A 222 6.53 -13.04 -17.70
CA VAL A 222 6.52 -12.63 -16.29
C VAL A 222 5.14 -12.16 -15.84
N PHE A 223 4.42 -11.45 -16.71
CA PHE A 223 3.04 -11.04 -16.45
C PHE A 223 2.13 -12.25 -16.20
N TRP A 224 2.08 -13.21 -17.13
CA TRP A 224 1.20 -14.37 -17.00
C TRP A 224 1.61 -15.34 -15.89
N ASP A 225 2.91 -15.48 -15.65
CA ASP A 225 3.44 -16.27 -14.54
C ASP A 225 3.01 -15.69 -13.20
N THR A 226 3.17 -14.37 -13.04
CA THR A 226 2.80 -13.67 -11.80
C THR A 226 1.29 -13.60 -11.60
N THR A 227 0.53 -13.61 -12.69
CA THR A 227 -0.92 -13.46 -12.69
C THR A 227 -1.64 -14.79 -12.44
N LEU A 228 -1.28 -15.86 -13.17
CA LEU A 228 -2.03 -17.13 -13.14
C LEU A 228 -1.20 -18.41 -13.21
N ARG A 229 -0.08 -18.44 -13.95
CA ARG A 229 0.60 -19.70 -14.29
C ARG A 229 1.45 -20.25 -13.16
N ASP A 230 2.21 -19.40 -12.46
CA ASP A 230 3.00 -19.84 -11.32
C ASP A 230 2.09 -19.93 -10.08
N PRO A 231 2.01 -21.10 -9.42
CA PRO A 231 1.09 -21.29 -8.31
C PRO A 231 1.39 -20.40 -7.10
N ASN A 232 2.66 -20.08 -6.85
CA ASN A 232 3.05 -19.21 -5.75
C ASN A 232 2.82 -17.75 -6.09
N LEU A 233 3.30 -17.28 -7.24
CA LEU A 233 3.15 -15.88 -7.63
C LEU A 233 1.69 -15.50 -7.87
N SER A 234 0.91 -16.37 -8.52
CA SER A 234 -0.53 -16.13 -8.73
C SER A 234 -1.32 -16.10 -7.43
N SER A 235 -0.99 -16.98 -6.47
CA SER A 235 -1.61 -16.96 -5.13
C SER A 235 -1.25 -15.68 -4.37
N VAL A 236 -0.01 -15.20 -4.50
CA VAL A 236 0.39 -13.92 -3.92
C VAL A 236 -0.36 -12.74 -4.56
N SER A 237 -0.51 -12.71 -5.88
CA SER A 237 -1.29 -11.68 -6.59
C SER A 237 -2.75 -11.69 -6.19
N GLN A 238 -3.36 -12.88 -6.08
CA GLN A 238 -4.75 -13.06 -5.67
C GLN A 238 -4.97 -12.66 -4.20
N ALA A 239 -4.09 -13.09 -3.29
CA ALA A 239 -4.14 -12.68 -1.88
C ALA A 239 -3.91 -11.17 -1.72
N GLY A 240 -3.02 -10.58 -2.53
CA GLY A 240 -2.79 -9.14 -2.58
C GLY A 240 -4.03 -8.37 -3.03
N LEU A 241 -4.69 -8.84 -4.09
CA LEU A 241 -5.96 -8.27 -4.56
C LEU A 241 -7.00 -8.29 -3.45
N VAL A 242 -7.19 -9.43 -2.78
CA VAL A 242 -8.19 -9.57 -1.71
C VAL A 242 -7.83 -8.74 -0.47
N ASN A 243 -6.55 -8.61 -0.14
CA ASN A 243 -6.11 -7.76 0.96
C ASN A 243 -6.47 -6.29 0.74
N ASN A 244 -6.31 -5.77 -0.48
CA ASN A 244 -6.71 -4.39 -0.80
C ASN A 244 -8.21 -4.25 -1.10
N LEU A 245 -8.89 -5.33 -1.47
CA LEU A 245 -10.35 -5.42 -1.50
C LEU A 245 -10.92 -5.16 -0.10
N ASN A 246 -10.29 -5.74 0.94
CA ASN A 246 -10.67 -5.46 2.33
C ASN A 246 -10.47 -4.00 2.72
N ASP A 247 -9.34 -3.39 2.31
CA ASP A 247 -9.07 -1.97 2.57
C ASP A 247 -10.05 -1.06 1.80
N GLY A 248 -10.40 -1.39 0.55
CA GLY A 248 -11.42 -0.68 -0.22
C GLY A 248 -12.81 -0.76 0.40
N MET A 249 -13.20 -1.95 0.88
CA MET A 249 -14.45 -2.13 1.63
C MET A 249 -14.42 -1.37 2.96
N ALA A 250 -13.35 -1.46 3.74
CA ALA A 250 -13.24 -0.76 5.02
C ALA A 250 -13.26 0.76 4.84
N TRP A 251 -12.58 1.28 3.83
CA TRP A 251 -12.60 2.71 3.50
C TRP A 251 -14.01 3.18 3.12
N GLY A 252 -14.73 2.43 2.28
CA GLY A 252 -16.06 2.84 1.82
C GLY A 252 -17.19 2.59 2.82
N LEU A 253 -17.24 1.38 3.39
CA LEU A 253 -18.39 0.91 4.17
C LEU A 253 -18.27 1.13 5.67
N PHE A 254 -17.07 1.14 6.27
CA PHE A 254 -16.98 1.30 7.73
C PHE A 254 -17.56 2.64 8.21
N PRO A 255 -17.25 3.79 7.58
CA PRO A 255 -17.86 5.06 8.00
C PRO A 255 -19.39 5.04 7.92
N LEU A 256 -19.95 4.46 6.85
CA LEU A 256 -21.39 4.30 6.67
C LEU A 256 -22.01 3.35 7.71
N PHE A 257 -21.32 2.25 8.00
CA PHE A 257 -21.76 1.26 8.97
C PHE A 257 -21.75 1.80 10.41
N PHE A 258 -20.72 2.56 10.77
CA PHE A 258 -20.63 3.23 12.07
C PHE A 258 -21.66 4.36 12.19
N ALA A 259 -21.89 5.13 11.13
CA ALA A 259 -22.96 6.14 11.08
C ALA A 259 -24.34 5.50 11.28
N ALA A 260 -24.62 4.37 10.62
CA ALA A 260 -25.86 3.60 10.80
C ALA A 260 -26.01 3.03 12.22
N ALA A 261 -24.91 2.88 12.96
CA ALA A 261 -24.90 2.53 14.38
C ALA A 261 -24.99 3.76 15.32
N ASN A 262 -25.40 4.92 14.81
CA ASN A 262 -25.52 6.19 15.52
C ASN A 262 -24.21 6.75 16.10
N MET A 263 -23.07 6.42 15.48
CA MET A 263 -21.79 7.04 15.83
C MET A 263 -21.72 8.44 15.21
N ASN A 264 -21.26 9.40 16.02
CA ASN A 264 -20.95 10.76 15.57
C ASN A 264 -19.63 10.79 14.77
N ILE A 265 -19.39 11.90 14.05
CA ILE A 265 -18.27 12.03 13.10
C ILE A 265 -16.91 11.87 13.78
N ASP A 266 -16.75 12.32 15.02
CA ASP A 266 -15.55 12.14 15.84
C ASP A 266 -15.27 10.66 16.12
N ARG A 267 -16.29 9.87 16.51
CA ARG A 267 -16.12 8.43 16.71
C ARG A 267 -15.88 7.69 15.40
N ILE A 268 -16.53 8.09 14.32
CA ILE A 268 -16.29 7.52 12.99
C ILE A 268 -14.83 7.77 12.58
N GLY A 269 -14.33 9.00 12.75
CA GLY A 269 -12.93 9.35 12.51
C GLY A 269 -11.97 8.52 13.35
N LEU A 270 -12.27 8.33 14.64
CA LEU A 270 -11.50 7.46 15.54
C LEU A 270 -11.45 6.02 15.02
N LEU A 271 -12.61 5.42 14.75
CA LEU A 271 -12.70 4.03 14.30
C LEU A 271 -12.03 3.81 12.92
N ALA A 272 -12.22 4.75 11.99
CA ALA A 272 -11.60 4.72 10.67
C ALA A 272 -10.06 4.78 10.72
N ALA A 273 -9.50 5.33 11.81
CA ALA A 273 -8.06 5.41 12.01
C ALA A 273 -7.44 4.18 12.69
N ILE A 274 -8.21 3.43 13.48
CA ILE A 274 -7.70 2.26 14.22
C ILE A 274 -7.11 1.24 13.26
N TYR A 275 -7.85 0.86 12.21
CA TYR A 275 -7.40 -0.11 11.24
C TYR A 275 -6.03 0.24 10.61
N PRO A 276 -5.85 1.40 9.94
CA PRO A 276 -4.56 1.77 9.36
C PRO A 276 -3.48 2.01 10.42
N ALA A 277 -3.81 2.49 11.62
CA ALA A 277 -2.84 2.65 12.70
C ALA A 277 -2.27 1.30 13.14
N THR A 278 -3.15 0.33 13.38
CA THR A 278 -2.76 -1.01 13.80
C THR A 278 -1.95 -1.72 12.72
N TRP A 279 -2.37 -1.61 11.46
CA TRP A 279 -1.56 -2.12 10.35
C TRP A 279 -0.18 -1.46 10.31
N GLY A 280 -0.15 -0.12 10.33
CA GLY A 280 1.06 0.69 10.29
C GLY A 280 2.08 0.26 11.36
N VAL A 281 1.63 0.14 12.61
CA VAL A 281 2.47 -0.24 13.76
C VAL A 281 2.85 -1.72 13.73
N ALA A 282 1.88 -2.63 13.54
CA ALA A 282 2.12 -4.07 13.67
C ALA A 282 3.08 -4.60 12.60
N GLN A 283 3.11 -3.99 11.40
CA GLN A 283 3.95 -4.48 10.31
C GLN A 283 5.46 -4.35 10.57
N LEU A 284 5.88 -3.47 11.50
CA LEU A 284 7.27 -3.41 11.96
C LEU A 284 7.74 -4.74 12.56
N GLY A 285 6.83 -5.47 13.21
CA GLY A 285 7.12 -6.77 13.82
C GLY A 285 6.83 -7.95 12.90
N THR A 286 5.71 -7.93 12.16
CA THR A 286 5.28 -9.09 11.36
C THR A 286 6.22 -9.41 10.19
N GLY A 287 6.94 -8.41 9.66
CA GLY A 287 7.97 -8.64 8.63
C GLY A 287 9.08 -9.58 9.12
N ALA A 288 9.60 -9.34 10.33
CA ALA A 288 10.60 -10.21 10.96
C ALA A 288 10.01 -11.55 11.42
N LEU A 289 8.73 -11.55 11.83
CA LEU A 289 8.02 -12.78 12.18
C LEU A 289 7.91 -13.73 10.99
N SER A 290 7.67 -13.19 9.79
CA SER A 290 7.61 -13.93 8.54
C SER A 290 8.88 -14.74 8.28
N ASP A 291 10.05 -14.19 8.63
CA ASP A 291 11.34 -14.85 8.46
C ASP A 291 11.56 -16.04 9.42
N LYS A 292 10.74 -16.14 10.48
CA LYS A 292 10.82 -17.21 11.49
C LYS A 292 9.74 -18.28 11.29
N VAL A 293 8.51 -17.86 11.01
CA VAL A 293 7.32 -18.73 10.95
C VAL A 293 7.07 -19.29 9.54
N GLY A 294 7.65 -18.65 8.52
CA GLY A 294 7.40 -18.99 7.11
C GLY A 294 6.40 -18.04 6.45
N ARG A 295 6.46 -17.95 5.12
CA ARG A 295 5.63 -17.03 4.35
C ARG A 295 4.19 -17.51 4.25
N LYS A 296 4.00 -18.80 3.97
CA LYS A 296 2.70 -19.37 3.60
C LYS A 296 1.71 -19.20 4.74
N TRP A 297 2.05 -19.73 5.91
CA TRP A 297 1.11 -19.77 7.03
C TRP A 297 0.87 -18.39 7.64
N LEU A 298 1.83 -17.47 7.54
CA LEU A 298 1.61 -16.09 7.99
C LEU A 298 0.64 -15.32 7.07
N ILE A 299 0.70 -15.55 5.74
CA ILE A 299 -0.32 -15.04 4.81
C ILE A 299 -1.68 -15.66 5.14
N VAL A 300 -1.78 -16.99 5.18
CA VAL A 300 -3.05 -17.71 5.37
C VAL A 300 -3.74 -17.30 6.66
N SER A 301 -3.03 -17.41 7.80
CA SER A 301 -3.58 -17.03 9.11
C SER A 301 -3.91 -15.53 9.17
N GLY A 302 -3.10 -14.67 8.55
CA GLY A 302 -3.37 -13.25 8.45
C GLY A 302 -4.67 -12.95 7.69
N MET A 303 -4.96 -13.65 6.59
CA MET A 303 -6.23 -13.51 5.88
C MET A 303 -7.41 -13.97 6.73
N TRP A 304 -7.27 -15.07 7.47
CA TRP A 304 -8.33 -15.52 8.38
C TRP A 304 -8.57 -14.54 9.53
N VAL A 305 -7.50 -13.96 10.09
CA VAL A 305 -7.61 -12.91 11.11
C VAL A 305 -8.32 -11.67 10.54
N GLN A 306 -8.06 -11.28 9.29
CA GLN A 306 -8.82 -10.21 8.63
C GLN A 306 -10.31 -10.56 8.49
N ALA A 307 -10.63 -11.77 8.03
CA ALA A 307 -12.01 -12.23 7.89
C ALA A 307 -12.76 -12.21 9.23
N ILE A 308 -12.11 -12.69 10.31
CA ILE A 308 -12.64 -12.64 11.67
C ILE A 308 -12.80 -11.19 12.14
N GLY A 309 -11.84 -10.31 11.83
CA GLY A 309 -11.94 -8.89 12.16
C GLY A 309 -13.15 -8.21 11.51
N ILE A 310 -13.38 -8.47 10.22
CA ILE A 310 -14.56 -7.97 9.49
C ILE A 310 -15.84 -8.54 10.11
N ALA A 311 -15.90 -9.85 10.36
CA ALA A 311 -17.04 -10.49 11.02
C ALA A 311 -17.34 -9.90 12.40
N ALA A 312 -16.30 -9.62 13.19
CA ALA A 312 -16.42 -8.99 14.49
C ALA A 312 -17.01 -7.57 14.41
N VAL A 313 -16.63 -6.78 13.38
CA VAL A 313 -17.28 -5.47 13.13
C VAL A 313 -18.76 -5.67 12.79
N VAL A 314 -19.12 -6.61 11.93
CA VAL A 314 -20.50 -6.84 11.49
C VAL A 314 -21.42 -7.29 12.64
N LEU A 315 -20.89 -8.13 13.54
CA LEU A 315 -21.61 -8.66 14.71
C LEU A 315 -21.65 -7.68 15.89
N ALA A 316 -20.80 -6.66 15.90
CA ALA A 316 -20.72 -5.71 16.99
C ALA A 316 -21.96 -4.81 17.07
N SER A 317 -22.37 -4.52 18.30
CA SER A 317 -23.46 -3.59 18.64
C SER A 317 -22.97 -2.28 19.27
N GLY A 318 -21.65 -2.08 19.37
CA GLY A 318 -21.09 -0.90 20.00
C GLY A 318 -19.60 -0.72 19.74
N VAL A 319 -19.07 0.40 20.26
CA VAL A 319 -17.69 0.86 19.98
C VAL A 319 -16.63 -0.20 20.28
N ALA A 320 -16.73 -0.90 21.41
CA ALA A 320 -15.74 -1.91 21.80
C ALA A 320 -15.61 -3.03 20.75
N GLY A 321 -16.73 -3.48 20.17
CA GLY A 321 -16.71 -4.49 19.11
C GLY A 321 -16.15 -3.94 17.79
N PHE A 322 -16.47 -2.70 17.43
CA PHE A 322 -15.88 -2.04 16.26
C PHE A 322 -14.37 -1.84 16.39
N VAL A 323 -13.90 -1.45 17.57
CA VAL A 323 -12.47 -1.36 17.90
C VAL A 323 -11.82 -2.73 17.75
N CYS A 324 -12.37 -3.76 18.40
CA CYS A 324 -11.83 -5.12 18.33
C CYS A 324 -11.73 -5.63 16.89
N GLY A 325 -12.79 -5.51 16.10
CA GLY A 325 -12.78 -5.94 14.70
C GLY A 325 -11.79 -5.14 13.84
N SER A 326 -11.67 -3.83 14.06
CA SER A 326 -10.71 -2.98 13.35
C SER A 326 -9.26 -3.29 13.71
N LEU A 327 -8.97 -3.60 14.99
CA LEU A 327 -7.67 -4.07 15.45
C LEU A 327 -7.30 -5.40 14.78
N LEU A 328 -8.22 -6.37 14.80
CA LEU A 328 -8.01 -7.67 14.16
C LEU A 328 -7.76 -7.53 12.65
N LEU A 329 -8.56 -6.71 11.97
CA LEU A 329 -8.35 -6.40 10.56
C LEU A 329 -6.95 -5.81 10.32
N GLY A 330 -6.52 -4.86 11.15
CA GLY A 330 -5.19 -4.24 11.05
C GLY A 330 -4.04 -5.22 11.28
N ILE A 331 -4.15 -6.07 12.31
CA ILE A 331 -3.16 -7.11 12.61
C ILE A 331 -3.07 -8.11 11.45
N GLY A 332 -4.21 -8.59 10.97
CA GLY A 332 -4.28 -9.53 9.85
C GLY A 332 -3.68 -8.94 8.57
N THR A 333 -3.97 -7.67 8.25
CA THR A 333 -3.34 -6.97 7.12
C THR A 333 -1.82 -6.84 7.31
N ALA A 334 -1.36 -6.51 8.51
CA ALA A 334 0.07 -6.45 8.82
C ALA A 334 0.78 -7.81 8.68
N MET A 335 0.11 -8.93 8.95
CA MET A 335 0.68 -10.27 8.73
C MET A 335 0.81 -10.59 7.24
N VAL A 336 -0.17 -10.19 6.44
CA VAL A 336 -0.26 -10.52 5.02
C VAL A 336 0.67 -9.64 4.18
N TYR A 337 0.52 -8.32 4.25
CA TYR A 337 1.11 -7.39 3.29
C TYR A 337 2.64 -7.49 3.12
N PRO A 338 3.47 -7.34 4.18
CA PRO A 338 4.92 -7.47 4.06
C PRO A 338 5.35 -8.88 3.66
N THR A 339 4.57 -9.90 4.04
CA THR A 339 4.86 -11.29 3.72
C THR A 339 4.64 -11.61 2.24
N LEU A 340 3.61 -11.02 1.60
CA LEU A 340 3.38 -11.16 0.16
C LEU A 340 4.56 -10.62 -0.66
N LEU A 341 5.07 -9.44 -0.30
CA LEU A 341 6.26 -8.87 -0.95
C LEU A 341 7.51 -9.73 -0.75
N ALA A 342 7.69 -10.30 0.46
CA ALA A 342 8.79 -11.21 0.72
C ALA A 342 8.66 -12.51 -0.12
N ALA A 343 7.46 -13.09 -0.21
CA ALA A 343 7.20 -14.30 -0.98
C ALA A 343 7.49 -14.12 -2.48
N ILE A 344 7.15 -12.98 -3.08
CA ILE A 344 7.55 -12.67 -4.47
C ILE A 344 9.07 -12.61 -4.57
N GLY A 345 9.74 -12.00 -3.60
CA GLY A 345 11.19 -11.92 -3.56
C GLY A 345 11.87 -13.29 -3.51
N ASP A 346 11.27 -14.23 -2.79
CA ASP A 346 11.76 -15.60 -2.60
C ASP A 346 11.52 -16.49 -3.84
N VAL A 347 10.44 -16.28 -4.60
CA VAL A 347 10.09 -17.06 -5.80
C VAL A 347 10.71 -16.46 -7.08
N ALA A 348 10.73 -15.13 -7.19
CA ALA A 348 11.13 -14.46 -8.42
C ALA A 348 12.65 -14.36 -8.59
N HIS A 349 13.14 -14.73 -9.78
CA HIS A 349 14.55 -14.58 -10.14
C HIS A 349 14.99 -13.11 -10.07
N PRO A 350 16.22 -12.79 -9.61
CA PRO A 350 16.69 -11.41 -9.44
C PRO A 350 16.46 -10.49 -10.65
N THR A 351 16.65 -11.01 -11.87
CA THR A 351 16.58 -10.22 -13.12
C THR A 351 15.17 -9.79 -13.50
N TRP A 352 14.13 -10.55 -13.14
CA TRP A 352 12.74 -10.21 -13.45
C TRP A 352 11.86 -9.98 -12.21
N ARG A 353 12.45 -10.07 -11.01
CA ARG A 353 11.77 -9.81 -9.72
C ARG A 353 11.07 -8.45 -9.69
N ALA A 354 11.73 -7.39 -10.17
CA ALA A 354 11.13 -6.05 -10.20
C ALA A 354 9.84 -6.03 -11.06
N SER A 355 9.85 -6.72 -12.20
CA SER A 355 8.68 -6.88 -13.06
C SER A 355 7.56 -7.66 -12.37
N SER A 356 7.87 -8.76 -11.68
CA SER A 356 6.87 -9.51 -10.88
C SER A 356 6.29 -8.67 -9.74
N VAL A 357 7.11 -7.90 -9.03
CA VAL A 357 6.60 -6.98 -8.00
C VAL A 357 5.66 -5.95 -8.63
N GLY A 358 5.97 -5.44 -9.83
CA GLY A 358 5.08 -4.54 -10.58
C GLY A 358 3.72 -5.18 -10.92
N VAL A 359 3.72 -6.42 -11.41
CA VAL A 359 2.48 -7.16 -11.75
C VAL A 359 1.66 -7.48 -10.49
N TYR A 360 2.32 -7.90 -9.41
CA TYR A 360 1.67 -8.06 -8.11
C TYR A 360 1.01 -6.76 -7.65
N ARG A 361 1.73 -5.63 -7.71
CA ARG A 361 1.19 -4.34 -7.29
C ARG A 361 0.01 -3.89 -8.13
N LEU A 362 0.01 -4.18 -9.44
CA LEU A 362 -1.14 -3.97 -10.31
C LEU A 362 -2.39 -4.69 -9.76
N TRP A 363 -2.31 -6.01 -9.57
CA TRP A 363 -3.44 -6.80 -9.07
C TRP A 363 -3.87 -6.40 -7.66
N ARG A 364 -2.90 -6.15 -6.79
CA ARG A 364 -3.13 -5.68 -5.43
C ARG A 364 -3.87 -4.34 -5.43
N ASP A 365 -3.39 -3.33 -6.13
CA ASP A 365 -4.03 -2.01 -6.12
C ASP A 365 -5.38 -1.99 -6.86
N LEU A 366 -5.58 -2.85 -7.88
CA LEU A 366 -6.91 -3.11 -8.44
C LEU A 366 -7.89 -3.66 -7.40
N GLY A 367 -7.39 -4.31 -6.34
CA GLY A 367 -8.18 -4.73 -5.20
C GLY A 367 -9.03 -3.61 -4.59
N TYR A 368 -8.54 -2.36 -4.54
CA TYR A 368 -9.36 -1.23 -4.09
C TYR A 368 -10.62 -1.05 -4.95
N ALA A 369 -10.45 -1.10 -6.26
CA ALA A 369 -11.55 -0.91 -7.20
C ALA A 369 -12.52 -2.09 -7.19
N VAL A 370 -11.99 -3.32 -7.22
CA VAL A 370 -12.80 -4.53 -7.13
C VAL A 370 -13.57 -4.56 -5.81
N GLY A 371 -12.92 -4.20 -4.70
CA GLY A 371 -13.56 -4.16 -3.39
C GLY A 371 -14.62 -3.10 -3.26
N ALA A 372 -14.37 -1.88 -3.73
CA ALA A 372 -15.38 -0.84 -3.74
C ALA A 372 -16.59 -1.20 -4.61
N LEU A 373 -16.38 -1.83 -5.78
CA LEU A 373 -17.46 -2.30 -6.64
C LEU A 373 -18.27 -3.42 -5.99
N VAL A 374 -17.61 -4.48 -5.51
CA VAL A 374 -18.28 -5.63 -4.86
C VAL A 374 -19.01 -5.15 -3.61
N ALA A 375 -18.33 -4.38 -2.75
CA ALA A 375 -18.91 -3.86 -1.52
C ALA A 375 -20.11 -2.93 -1.80
N GLY A 376 -19.98 -2.02 -2.76
CA GLY A 376 -21.05 -1.07 -3.12
C GLY A 376 -22.27 -1.75 -3.72
N LEU A 377 -22.09 -2.59 -4.75
CA LEU A 377 -23.18 -3.30 -5.42
C LEU A 377 -23.89 -4.28 -4.49
N THR A 378 -23.13 -5.03 -3.67
CA THR A 378 -23.74 -5.93 -2.69
C THR A 378 -24.40 -5.15 -1.55
N ALA A 379 -23.91 -3.96 -1.18
CA ALA A 379 -24.56 -3.14 -0.17
C ALA A 379 -25.90 -2.57 -0.66
N ASP A 380 -26.01 -2.24 -1.95
CA ASP A 380 -27.27 -1.85 -2.57
C ASP A 380 -28.29 -3.00 -2.59
N ALA A 381 -27.84 -4.24 -2.86
CA ALA A 381 -28.72 -5.39 -2.98
C ALA A 381 -29.10 -6.05 -1.64
N LEU A 382 -28.14 -6.17 -0.72
CA LEU A 382 -28.25 -6.96 0.52
C LEU A 382 -28.03 -6.15 1.80
N GLY A 383 -27.82 -4.84 1.68
CA GLY A 383 -27.47 -3.95 2.79
C GLY A 383 -26.00 -4.03 3.22
N LEU A 384 -25.58 -3.10 4.09
CA LEU A 384 -24.18 -2.96 4.54
C LEU A 384 -23.64 -4.26 5.18
N LYS A 385 -24.43 -4.91 6.03
CA LYS A 385 -24.04 -6.18 6.68
C LYS A 385 -23.81 -7.30 5.66
N GLY A 386 -24.68 -7.43 4.65
CA GLY A 386 -24.54 -8.44 3.60
C GLY A 386 -23.27 -8.26 2.78
N ALA A 387 -22.94 -7.02 2.41
CA ALA A 387 -21.70 -6.70 1.71
C ALA A 387 -20.45 -7.03 2.53
N MET A 388 -20.43 -6.65 3.82
CA MET A 388 -19.31 -6.92 4.70
C MET A 388 -19.12 -8.42 4.96
N TRP A 389 -20.20 -9.19 5.11
CA TRP A 389 -20.13 -10.65 5.21
C TRP A 389 -19.57 -11.30 3.94
N LEU A 390 -20.01 -10.84 2.75
CA LEU A 390 -19.46 -11.33 1.49
C LEU A 390 -17.94 -11.10 1.43
N VAL A 391 -17.46 -9.92 1.82
CA VAL A 391 -16.03 -9.61 1.84
C VAL A 391 -15.28 -10.46 2.89
N ALA A 392 -15.86 -10.71 4.05
CA ALA A 392 -15.28 -11.62 5.04
C ALA A 392 -15.13 -13.05 4.49
N VAL A 393 -16.15 -13.57 3.80
CA VAL A 393 -16.12 -14.88 3.14
C VAL A 393 -15.06 -14.91 2.05
N LEU A 394 -15.02 -13.91 1.15
CA LEU A 394 -14.02 -13.81 0.09
C LEU A 394 -12.59 -13.79 0.67
N THR A 395 -12.39 -13.08 1.78
CA THR A 395 -11.10 -13.04 2.49
C THR A 395 -10.72 -14.41 3.04
N PHE A 396 -11.65 -15.09 3.70
CA PHE A 396 -11.41 -16.42 4.25
C PHE A 396 -11.08 -17.43 3.14
N THR A 397 -11.88 -17.43 2.06
CA THR A 397 -11.67 -18.26 0.88
C THR A 397 -10.33 -17.97 0.22
N SER A 398 -9.91 -16.71 0.14
CA SER A 398 -8.59 -16.36 -0.37
C SER A 398 -7.46 -16.94 0.50
N GLY A 399 -7.61 -16.93 1.82
CA GLY A 399 -6.69 -17.62 2.73
C GLY A 399 -6.64 -19.12 2.46
N LEU A 400 -7.78 -19.75 2.20
CA LEU A 400 -7.86 -21.17 1.82
C LEU A 400 -7.18 -21.45 0.48
N VAL A 401 -7.39 -20.61 -0.54
CA VAL A 401 -6.71 -20.72 -1.85
C VAL A 401 -5.19 -20.63 -1.67
N ALA A 402 -4.70 -19.67 -0.89
CA ALA A 402 -3.28 -19.57 -0.56
C ALA A 402 -2.77 -20.81 0.19
N ALA A 403 -3.55 -21.35 1.14
CA ALA A 403 -3.19 -22.55 1.89
C ALA A 403 -3.05 -23.80 1.00
N LEU A 404 -3.91 -23.92 -0.02
CA LEU A 404 -3.92 -25.07 -0.92
C LEU A 404 -2.91 -24.95 -2.06
N ARG A 405 -2.73 -23.75 -2.64
CA ARG A 405 -1.90 -23.56 -3.84
C ARG A 405 -0.47 -23.15 -3.55
N MET A 406 -0.20 -22.42 -2.45
CA MET A 406 1.17 -21.97 -2.15
C MET A 406 2.00 -23.08 -1.51
N THR A 407 3.26 -23.17 -1.89
CA THR A 407 4.30 -23.88 -1.14
C THR A 407 4.98 -22.93 -0.15
N GLU A 408 5.68 -23.45 0.85
CA GLU A 408 6.49 -22.61 1.73
C GLU A 408 7.72 -22.09 0.97
N THR A 409 7.81 -20.77 0.81
CA THR A 409 8.81 -20.12 -0.06
C THR A 409 10.08 -19.71 0.67
N LEU A 410 10.07 -19.61 2.01
CA LEU A 410 11.26 -19.24 2.79
C LEU A 410 12.41 -20.26 2.64
N GLY A 411 12.07 -21.55 2.48
CA GLY A 411 13.03 -22.67 2.43
C GLY A 411 13.95 -22.70 1.21
N ALA A 412 13.49 -22.21 0.05
CA ALA A 412 14.25 -22.25 -1.20
C ALA A 412 15.56 -21.43 -1.13
N ARG A 413 15.60 -20.39 -0.27
CA ARG A 413 16.76 -19.51 -0.12
C ARG A 413 17.87 -20.11 0.75
N ARG A 414 17.55 -20.99 1.69
CA ARG A 414 18.55 -21.69 2.54
C ARG A 414 19.32 -22.76 1.74
N GLN A 415 18.66 -23.47 0.83
CA GLN A 415 19.31 -24.50 0.01
C GLN A 415 20.28 -23.91 -1.03
N SER A 416 19.96 -22.77 -1.67
CA SER A 416 20.90 -22.16 -2.65
C SER A 416 22.16 -21.54 -2.03
N LYS A 417 22.12 -21.16 -0.74
CA LYS A 417 23.30 -20.67 -0.01
C LYS A 417 24.14 -21.80 0.59
N GLY A 418 23.53 -22.93 0.95
CA GLY A 418 24.25 -24.10 1.49
C GLY A 418 24.99 -24.91 0.42
N GLY A 419 24.59 -24.83 -0.86
CA GLY A 419 25.21 -25.59 -1.95
C GLY A 419 26.48 -24.97 -2.57
N ARG A 420 27.04 -23.89 -2.00
CA ARG A 420 28.24 -23.21 -2.52
C ARG A 420 29.48 -23.32 -1.62
N SER A 421 29.46 -24.12 -0.54
CA SER A 421 30.58 -24.21 0.40
C SER A 421 31.50 -25.42 0.24
N GLU A 422 31.43 -26.17 -0.87
CA GLU A 422 32.39 -27.25 -1.14
C GLU A 422 32.94 -27.15 -2.56
N LEU A 423 33.85 -26.21 -2.78
CA LEU A 423 34.87 -26.36 -3.83
C LEU A 423 36.09 -27.01 -3.17
N PRO A 424 36.60 -28.15 -3.67
CA PRO A 424 37.80 -28.76 -3.11
C PRO A 424 39.00 -27.82 -3.27
N SER A 425 39.74 -27.61 -2.18
CA SER A 425 40.98 -26.83 -2.16
C SER A 425 41.97 -27.37 -3.20
N PRO A 426 42.56 -26.54 -4.09
CA PRO A 426 43.46 -27.00 -5.13
C PRO A 426 44.92 -27.17 -4.68
N TYR A 427 45.22 -27.20 -3.38
CA TYR A 427 46.59 -27.35 -2.90
C TYR A 427 46.76 -28.54 -1.94
N PRO A 428 47.53 -29.58 -2.32
CA PRO A 428 48.03 -30.53 -1.35
C PRO A 428 49.14 -29.85 -0.55
N VAL A 429 48.90 -29.70 0.75
CA VAL A 429 49.96 -29.36 1.70
C VAL A 429 50.88 -30.58 1.78
N ARG A 430 52.15 -30.38 1.44
CA ARG A 430 53.24 -31.34 1.67
C ARG A 430 53.70 -31.27 3.12
#